data_AF-A0A6U1KR83-F1
#
_entry.id   AF-A0A6U1KR83-F1
#
_cell.length_a   1.000
_cell.length_b   1.000
_cell.length_c   1.000
_cell.angle_alpha   90.00
_cell.angle_beta   90.00
_cell.angle_gamma   90.00
#
_symmetry.space_group_name_H-M   'P 1'
#
loop_
_entity.id
_entity.type
_entity.pdbx_description
1 polymer ?
#
loop_
_entity_poly.entity_id
_entity_poly.type
_entity_poly.pdbx_seq_one_letter_code
_entity_poly.pdbx_strand_id
1 'polypeptide(L)'
;TRLSRRARPLARSPRATPGSPERFPSETMADWAALKAEGNDAYKKGEFKAAQAKYTEALTVADLSGADRATLLSNRAQCFVKMGEHAAAVEDCTAALELDSANVKAQFRRAVSREAMGDKKGAIADYRDVLAAQPGQVECRRALMRLDPEAAESASAARARKQRKLSPDEVSALQEAQGEAVRMQRQVQQAKQRAAELARRQRIMSITRSEVSKSAQDASLFQHVGKMFVRVPRATHLKRLDAEKASLDKQQAGLERMTEGLQAKAKAANGALRELADAAGVRIAVPGESA
;
A
#
# COMPACT_ATOMS: atom_id res chain seq x y z
N THR A 1 -80.65 -41.81 5.45
CA THR A 1 -80.72 -43.26 5.11
C THR A 1 -80.36 -43.44 3.64
N ARG A 2 -79.45 -44.38 3.34
CA ARG A 2 -78.95 -44.83 2.00
C ARG A 2 -78.10 -43.81 1.22
N LEU A 3 -76.77 -43.92 1.11
CA LEU A 3 -75.93 -44.92 0.40
C LEU A 3 -76.41 -45.24 -1.03
N SER A 4 -75.73 -44.71 -2.06
CA SER A 4 -75.32 -45.52 -3.22
C SER A 4 -74.13 -44.93 -3.99
N ARG A 5 -73.00 -45.66 -3.86
CA ARG A 5 -71.92 -45.97 -4.81
C ARG A 5 -71.67 -45.02 -6.01
N ARG A 6 -70.56 -44.27 -5.93
CA ARG A 6 -69.82 -43.73 -7.09
C ARG A 6 -69.00 -44.84 -7.76
N ALA A 7 -69.20 -45.05 -9.06
CA ALA A 7 -68.32 -45.80 -9.93
C ALA A 7 -67.24 -44.86 -10.54
N ARG A 8 -66.00 -45.32 -10.61
CA ARG A 8 -64.85 -44.63 -11.21
C ARG A 8 -64.86 -44.76 -12.74
N PRO A 9 -64.28 -43.79 -13.47
CA PRO A 9 -63.55 -44.08 -14.70
C PRO A 9 -62.04 -43.97 -14.50
N LEU A 10 -61.33 -44.85 -15.20
CA LEU A 10 -59.89 -45.05 -15.21
C LEU A 10 -59.17 -43.87 -15.86
N ALA A 11 -58.36 -43.14 -15.09
CA ALA A 11 -57.39 -42.19 -15.64
C ALA A 11 -56.04 -42.90 -15.83
N ARG A 12 -55.56 -42.88 -17.08
CA ARG A 12 -54.31 -43.46 -17.56
C ARG A 12 -53.09 -42.94 -16.78
N SER A 13 -52.23 -43.86 -16.36
CA SER A 13 -50.92 -43.59 -15.76
C SER A 13 -50.00 -42.80 -16.73
N PRO A 14 -49.25 -41.79 -16.26
CA PRO A 14 -48.16 -41.23 -17.05
C PRO A 14 -47.01 -42.22 -17.13
N ARG A 15 -46.49 -42.32 -18.35
CA ARG A 15 -45.36 -43.13 -18.84
C ARG A 15 -44.13 -43.01 -17.93
N ALA A 16 -43.61 -44.14 -17.46
CA ALA A 16 -42.29 -44.22 -16.82
C ALA A 16 -41.21 -43.74 -17.80
N THR A 17 -40.40 -42.77 -17.39
CA THR A 17 -39.17 -42.42 -18.09
C THR A 17 -38.13 -43.52 -17.84
N PRO A 18 -37.42 -43.99 -18.88
CA PRO A 18 -36.36 -44.96 -18.71
C PRO A 18 -35.20 -44.33 -17.92
N GLY A 19 -34.62 -45.13 -17.02
CA GLY A 19 -33.72 -44.69 -15.96
C GLY A 19 -32.52 -43.89 -16.44
N SER A 20 -32.15 -42.93 -15.60
CA SER A 20 -30.77 -42.45 -15.48
C SER A 20 -29.86 -43.68 -15.33
N PRO A 21 -28.70 -43.75 -16.01
CA PRO A 21 -27.78 -44.84 -15.79
C PRO A 21 -27.34 -44.76 -14.32
N GLU A 22 -27.71 -45.77 -13.55
CA GLU A 22 -27.14 -46.02 -12.23
C GLU A 22 -25.62 -46.02 -12.42
N ARG A 23 -24.96 -45.05 -11.79
CA ARG A 23 -23.51 -44.97 -11.73
C ARG A 23 -23.06 -46.13 -10.85
N PHE A 24 -22.81 -47.29 -11.48
CA PHE A 24 -22.15 -48.40 -10.82
C PHE A 24 -20.86 -47.87 -10.17
N PRO A 25 -20.56 -48.23 -8.91
CA PRO A 25 -19.30 -47.85 -8.29
C PRO A 25 -18.20 -48.60 -9.04
N SER A 26 -17.54 -47.90 -9.97
CA SER A 26 -16.32 -48.37 -10.60
C SER A 26 -15.30 -48.62 -9.50
N GLU A 27 -14.66 -49.79 -9.56
CA GLU A 27 -13.49 -50.19 -8.80
C GLU A 27 -12.66 -48.98 -8.36
N THR A 28 -12.52 -48.80 -7.03
CA THR A 28 -11.78 -47.75 -6.32
C THR A 28 -10.86 -46.92 -7.21
N MET A 29 -11.42 -45.91 -7.89
CA MET A 29 -10.62 -44.87 -8.51
C MET A 29 -10.01 -44.12 -7.34
N ALA A 30 -8.72 -44.35 -7.08
CA ALA A 30 -8.03 -43.64 -6.03
C ALA A 30 -8.21 -42.14 -6.27
N ASP A 31 -8.85 -41.45 -5.32
CA ASP A 31 -9.07 -40.02 -5.41
C ASP A 31 -7.70 -39.35 -5.56
N TRP A 32 -7.53 -38.50 -6.58
CA TRP A 32 -6.27 -37.79 -6.81
C TRP A 32 -5.82 -37.01 -5.56
N ALA A 33 -6.78 -36.60 -4.73
CA ALA A 33 -6.54 -35.94 -3.45
C ALA A 33 -5.89 -36.87 -2.41
N ALA A 34 -6.31 -38.14 -2.35
CA ALA A 34 -5.71 -39.16 -1.50
C ALA A 34 -4.28 -39.49 -1.96
N LEU A 35 -4.10 -39.71 -3.27
CA LEU A 35 -2.77 -39.94 -3.86
C LEU A 35 -1.81 -38.76 -3.65
N LYS A 36 -2.32 -37.53 -3.76
CA LYS A 36 -1.58 -36.31 -3.42
C LYS A 36 -1.18 -36.28 -1.95
N ALA A 37 -2.07 -36.67 -1.04
CA ALA A 37 -1.79 -36.70 0.39
C ALA A 37 -0.70 -37.74 0.71
N GLU A 38 -0.82 -38.95 0.17
CA GLU A 38 0.21 -39.99 0.28
C GLU A 38 1.56 -39.52 -0.27
N GLY A 39 1.56 -38.88 -1.45
CA GLY A 39 2.77 -38.30 -2.04
C GLY A 39 3.39 -37.22 -1.16
N ASN A 40 2.58 -36.35 -0.56
CA ASN A 40 3.06 -35.33 0.37
C ASN A 40 3.67 -35.95 1.63
N ASP A 41 3.09 -37.03 2.15
CA ASP A 41 3.60 -37.70 3.34
C ASP A 41 4.89 -38.48 3.05
N ALA A 42 4.99 -39.15 1.90
CA ALA A 42 6.24 -39.72 1.42
C ALA A 42 7.32 -38.63 1.24
N TYR A 43 6.96 -37.47 0.69
CA TYR A 43 7.88 -36.33 0.53
C TYR A 43 8.40 -35.82 1.88
N LYS A 44 7.55 -35.70 2.89
CA LYS A 44 7.96 -35.31 4.25
C LYS A 44 8.93 -36.32 4.89
N LYS A 45 8.77 -37.61 4.57
CA LYS A 45 9.67 -38.68 5.01
C LYS A 45 11.00 -38.72 4.25
N GLY A 46 11.15 -37.92 3.20
CA GLY A 46 12.34 -37.90 2.33
C GLY A 46 12.33 -38.98 1.24
N GLU A 47 11.23 -39.71 1.08
CA GLU A 47 11.07 -40.78 0.09
C GLU A 47 10.66 -40.18 -1.28
N PHE A 48 11.56 -39.39 -1.88
CA PHE A 48 11.23 -38.58 -3.06
C PHE A 48 10.79 -39.39 -4.29
N LYS A 49 11.36 -40.59 -4.49
CA LYS A 49 10.94 -41.51 -5.57
C LYS A 49 9.52 -42.03 -5.35
N ALA A 50 9.19 -42.43 -4.12
CA ALA A 50 7.85 -42.90 -3.78
C ALA A 50 6.82 -41.76 -3.92
N ALA A 51 7.17 -40.55 -3.47
CA ALA A 51 6.34 -39.37 -3.65
C ALA A 51 6.09 -39.05 -5.13
N GLN A 52 7.14 -39.09 -5.95
CA GLN A 52 7.06 -38.86 -7.41
C GLN A 52 6.16 -39.89 -8.11
N ALA A 53 6.23 -41.17 -7.72
CA ALA A 53 5.33 -42.20 -8.22
C ALA A 53 3.86 -41.89 -7.89
N LYS A 54 3.57 -41.52 -6.64
CA LYS A 54 2.21 -41.16 -6.18
C LYS A 54 1.64 -39.93 -6.86
N TYR A 55 2.45 -38.90 -7.11
CA TYR A 55 2.00 -37.75 -7.91
C TYR A 55 1.76 -38.11 -9.38
N THR A 56 2.55 -39.03 -9.94
CA THR A 56 2.35 -39.49 -11.32
C THR A 56 1.05 -40.28 -11.46
N GLU A 57 0.73 -41.14 -10.49
CA GLU A 57 -0.57 -41.83 -10.39
C GLU A 57 -1.72 -40.82 -10.24
N ALA A 58 -1.55 -39.79 -9.40
CA ALA A 58 -2.56 -38.74 -9.24
C ALA A 58 -2.82 -37.98 -10.54
N LEU A 59 -1.82 -37.82 -11.40
CA LEU A 59 -1.94 -37.11 -12.69
C LEU A 59 -2.70 -37.92 -13.75
N THR A 60 -2.85 -39.24 -13.59
CA THR A 60 -3.60 -40.10 -14.55
C THR A 60 -5.11 -40.10 -14.33
N VAL A 61 -5.59 -39.55 -13.22
CA VAL A 61 -7.03 -39.48 -12.92
C VAL A 61 -7.73 -38.52 -13.89
N ALA A 62 -8.86 -38.95 -14.46
CA ALA A 62 -9.52 -38.22 -15.55
C ALA A 62 -10.15 -36.87 -15.12
N ASP A 63 -10.64 -36.78 -13.89
CA ASP A 63 -11.43 -35.65 -13.37
C ASP A 63 -10.58 -34.52 -12.74
N LEU A 64 -9.33 -34.34 -13.17
CA LEU A 64 -8.45 -33.28 -12.66
C LEU A 64 -8.76 -31.90 -13.25
N SER A 65 -8.98 -30.91 -12.40
CA SER A 65 -8.99 -29.51 -12.81
C SER A 65 -7.58 -29.05 -13.26
N GLY A 66 -7.51 -28.02 -14.09
CA GLY A 66 -6.23 -27.43 -14.53
C GLY A 66 -5.36 -26.95 -13.36
N ALA A 67 -5.97 -26.35 -12.34
CA ALA A 67 -5.28 -25.87 -11.14
C ALA A 67 -4.75 -27.03 -10.25
N ASP A 68 -5.52 -28.11 -10.12
CA ASP A 68 -5.08 -29.30 -9.38
C ASP A 68 -3.95 -30.02 -10.11
N ARG A 69 -4.05 -30.12 -11.44
CA ARG A 69 -2.97 -30.65 -12.29
C ARG A 69 -1.71 -29.79 -12.18
N ALA A 70 -1.82 -28.46 -12.23
CA ALA A 70 -0.68 -27.57 -12.02
C ALA A 70 -0.03 -27.77 -10.63
N THR A 71 -0.85 -27.96 -9.59
CA THR A 71 -0.36 -28.23 -8.23
C THR A 71 0.39 -29.56 -8.14
N LEU A 72 -0.15 -30.62 -8.74
CA LEU A 72 0.47 -31.95 -8.78
C LEU A 72 1.79 -31.94 -9.56
N LEU A 73 1.80 -31.31 -10.75
CA LEU A 73 3.02 -31.11 -11.54
C LEU A 73 4.08 -30.34 -10.76
N SER A 74 3.70 -29.24 -10.09
CA SER A 74 4.61 -28.49 -9.25
C SER A 74 5.19 -29.36 -8.12
N ASN A 75 4.38 -30.19 -7.47
CA ASN A 75 4.83 -31.08 -6.38
C ASN A 75 5.72 -32.23 -6.88
N ARG A 76 5.44 -32.77 -8.08
CA ARG A 76 6.30 -33.75 -8.73
C ARG A 76 7.64 -33.13 -9.13
N ALA A 77 7.64 -31.92 -9.68
CA ALA A 77 8.86 -31.15 -9.95
C ALA A 77 9.72 -30.95 -8.70
N GLN A 78 9.10 -30.73 -7.54
CA GLN A 78 9.84 -30.63 -6.28
C GLN A 78 10.57 -31.92 -5.92
N CYS A 79 9.98 -33.08 -6.20
CA CYS A 79 10.63 -34.37 -6.00
C CYS A 79 11.84 -34.48 -6.94
N PHE A 80 11.67 -34.13 -8.22
CA PHE A 80 12.76 -34.11 -9.20
C PHE A 80 13.91 -33.18 -8.78
N VAL A 81 13.59 -31.97 -8.28
CA VAL A 81 14.60 -31.05 -7.70
C VAL A 81 15.39 -31.72 -6.57
N LYS A 82 14.71 -32.46 -5.67
CA LYS A 82 15.37 -33.14 -4.54
C LYS A 82 16.20 -34.34 -4.96
N MET A 83 15.86 -34.96 -6.10
CA MET A 83 16.62 -36.07 -6.68
C MET A 83 17.76 -35.61 -7.60
N GLY A 84 17.87 -34.30 -7.88
CA GLY A 84 18.86 -33.74 -8.82
C GLY A 84 18.46 -33.85 -10.29
N GLU A 85 17.23 -34.31 -10.58
CA GLU A 85 16.70 -34.48 -11.93
C GLU A 85 16.14 -33.15 -12.46
N HIS A 86 17.02 -32.16 -12.64
CA HIS A 86 16.61 -30.79 -12.91
C HIS A 86 15.91 -30.58 -14.26
N ALA A 87 16.24 -31.37 -15.29
CA ALA A 87 15.57 -31.29 -16.59
C ALA A 87 14.08 -31.63 -16.48
N ALA A 88 13.76 -32.79 -15.87
CA ALA A 88 12.37 -33.21 -15.63
C ALA A 88 11.62 -32.22 -14.72
N ALA A 89 12.29 -31.63 -13.73
CA ALA A 89 11.70 -30.58 -12.91
C ALA A 89 11.32 -29.32 -13.72
N VAL A 90 12.14 -28.90 -14.69
CA VAL A 90 11.82 -27.75 -15.54
C VAL A 90 10.64 -28.03 -16.47
N GLU A 91 10.56 -29.23 -17.03
CA GLU A 91 9.42 -29.66 -17.85
C GLU A 91 8.12 -29.61 -17.05
N ASP A 92 8.10 -30.24 -15.87
CA ASP A 92 6.92 -30.26 -14.99
C ASP A 92 6.53 -28.85 -14.53
N CYS A 93 7.50 -28.01 -14.15
CA CYS A 93 7.20 -26.64 -13.78
C CYS A 93 6.69 -25.80 -14.96
N THR A 94 7.20 -26.04 -16.17
CA THR A 94 6.73 -25.32 -17.36
C THR A 94 5.30 -25.71 -17.69
N ALA A 95 4.99 -27.01 -17.70
CA ALA A 95 3.62 -27.49 -17.87
C ALA A 95 2.68 -26.99 -16.75
N ALA A 96 3.16 -26.91 -15.51
CA ALA A 96 2.39 -26.32 -14.42
C ALA A 96 2.09 -24.83 -14.64
N LEU A 97 3.03 -24.06 -15.20
CA LEU A 97 2.88 -22.63 -15.47
C LEU A 97 2.05 -22.33 -16.72
N GLU A 98 1.97 -23.25 -17.68
CA GLU A 98 1.03 -23.17 -18.80
C GLU A 98 -0.42 -23.33 -18.32
N LEU A 99 -0.63 -24.14 -17.28
CA LEU A 99 -1.95 -24.35 -16.67
C LEU A 99 -2.30 -23.27 -15.64
N ASP A 100 -1.33 -22.83 -14.85
CA ASP A 100 -1.46 -21.77 -13.84
C ASP A 100 -0.21 -20.90 -13.82
N SER A 101 -0.25 -19.82 -14.61
CA SER A 101 0.85 -18.85 -14.72
C SER A 101 1.17 -18.13 -13.41
N ALA A 102 0.25 -18.10 -12.44
CA ALA A 102 0.43 -17.44 -11.14
C ALA A 102 1.01 -18.39 -10.08
N ASN A 103 1.36 -19.62 -10.44
CA ASN A 103 1.90 -20.61 -9.50
C ASN A 103 3.34 -20.26 -9.08
N VAL A 104 3.47 -19.40 -8.06
CA VAL A 104 4.76 -18.93 -7.54
C VAL A 104 5.68 -20.09 -7.11
N LYS A 105 5.12 -21.20 -6.62
CA LYS A 105 5.90 -22.39 -6.25
C LYS A 105 6.54 -23.05 -7.48
N ALA A 106 5.80 -23.17 -8.57
CA ALA A 106 6.32 -23.71 -9.83
C ALA A 106 7.39 -22.77 -10.44
N GLN A 107 7.17 -21.45 -10.42
CA GLN A 107 8.18 -20.47 -10.86
C GLN A 107 9.48 -20.59 -10.04
N PHE A 108 9.37 -20.65 -8.71
CA PHE A 108 10.54 -20.81 -7.84
C PHE A 108 11.29 -22.13 -8.09
N ARG A 109 10.56 -23.25 -8.20
CA ARG A 109 11.15 -24.57 -8.48
C ARG A 109 11.83 -24.62 -9.85
N ARG A 110 11.25 -23.97 -10.86
CA ARG A 110 11.86 -23.81 -12.19
C ARG A 110 13.14 -22.97 -12.12
N ALA A 111 13.14 -21.87 -11.37
CA ALA A 111 14.31 -21.02 -11.16
C ALA A 111 15.49 -21.81 -10.58
N VAL A 112 15.23 -22.59 -9.52
CA VAL A 112 16.24 -23.43 -8.85
C VAL A 112 16.80 -24.48 -9.82
N SER A 113 15.94 -25.15 -10.58
CA SER A 113 16.40 -26.16 -11.56
C SER A 113 17.15 -25.56 -12.73
N ARG A 114 16.73 -24.40 -13.25
CA ARG A 114 17.46 -23.66 -14.30
C ARG A 114 18.82 -23.20 -13.81
N GLU A 115 18.92 -22.71 -12.57
CA GLU A 115 20.21 -22.36 -11.94
C GLU A 115 21.13 -23.58 -11.87
N ALA A 116 20.63 -24.73 -11.41
CA ALA A 116 21.39 -25.96 -11.32
C ALA A 116 21.86 -26.51 -12.68
N MET A 117 21.06 -26.30 -13.74
CA MET A 117 21.44 -26.64 -15.11
C MET A 117 22.36 -25.62 -15.80
N GLY A 118 22.65 -24.49 -15.13
CA GLY A 118 23.50 -23.43 -15.69
C GLY A 118 22.77 -22.41 -16.57
N ASP A 119 21.44 -22.51 -16.73
CA ASP A 119 20.62 -21.48 -17.38
C ASP A 119 20.40 -20.30 -16.42
N LYS A 120 21.44 -19.49 -16.27
CA LYS A 120 21.43 -18.31 -15.39
C LYS A 120 20.40 -17.27 -15.84
N LYS A 121 20.21 -17.08 -17.14
CA LYS A 121 19.29 -16.07 -17.68
C LYS A 121 17.85 -16.43 -17.35
N GLY A 122 17.45 -17.67 -17.60
CA GLY A 122 16.12 -18.16 -17.26
C GLY A 122 15.87 -18.20 -15.76
N ALA A 123 16.89 -18.58 -14.96
CA ALA A 123 16.79 -18.56 -13.50
C ALA A 123 16.58 -17.15 -12.93
N ILE A 124 17.33 -16.15 -13.43
CA ILE A 124 17.19 -14.75 -13.01
C ILE A 124 15.78 -14.22 -13.31
N ALA A 125 15.25 -14.51 -14.49
CA ALA A 125 13.89 -14.12 -14.86
C ALA A 125 12.85 -14.70 -13.88
N ASP A 126 12.90 -16.01 -13.66
CA ASP A 126 11.96 -16.67 -12.74
C ASP A 126 12.11 -16.17 -11.29
N TYR A 127 13.33 -15.94 -10.80
CA TYR A 127 13.55 -15.40 -9.45
C TYR A 127 13.02 -13.97 -9.29
N ARG A 128 13.07 -13.14 -10.35
CA ARG A 128 12.51 -11.79 -10.35
C ARG A 128 10.99 -11.83 -10.31
N ASP A 129 10.36 -12.69 -11.11
CA ASP A 129 8.91 -12.89 -11.12
C ASP A 129 8.40 -13.35 -9.75
N VAL A 130 9.11 -14.28 -9.12
CA VAL A 130 8.81 -14.76 -7.77
C VAL A 130 8.90 -13.63 -6.75
N LEU A 131 9.91 -12.75 -6.83
CA LEU A 131 10.03 -11.60 -5.92
C LEU A 131 8.99 -10.51 -6.19
N ALA A 132 8.51 -10.37 -7.43
CA ALA A 132 7.42 -9.47 -7.76
C ALA A 132 6.11 -9.93 -7.09
N ALA A 133 5.83 -11.24 -7.08
CA ALA A 133 4.68 -11.81 -6.40
C ALA A 133 4.86 -11.89 -4.86
N GLN A 134 6.06 -12.24 -4.40
CA GLN A 134 6.38 -12.44 -2.98
C GLN A 134 7.70 -11.75 -2.61
N PRO A 135 7.65 -10.45 -2.27
CA PRO A 135 8.85 -9.67 -1.92
C PRO A 135 9.57 -10.17 -0.66
N GLY A 136 8.97 -11.08 0.13
CA GLY A 136 9.56 -11.63 1.35
C GLY A 136 10.65 -12.70 1.11
N GLN A 137 10.73 -13.29 -0.08
CA GLN A 137 11.51 -14.52 -0.29
C GLN A 137 13.02 -14.28 -0.30
N VAL A 138 13.68 -14.59 0.83
CA VAL A 138 15.12 -14.36 1.04
C VAL A 138 15.98 -15.17 0.08
N GLU A 139 15.56 -16.41 -0.24
CA GLU A 139 16.30 -17.30 -1.12
C GLU A 139 16.42 -16.72 -2.53
N CYS A 140 15.34 -16.19 -3.11
CA CYS A 140 15.37 -15.53 -4.42
C CYS A 140 16.30 -14.32 -4.43
N ARG A 141 16.25 -13.48 -3.38
CA ARG A 141 17.18 -12.33 -3.26
C ARG A 141 18.63 -12.78 -3.21
N ARG A 142 18.93 -13.86 -2.46
CA ARG A 142 20.28 -14.42 -2.38
C ARG A 142 20.72 -14.99 -3.72
N ALA A 143 19.83 -15.70 -4.43
CA ALA A 143 20.12 -16.24 -5.74
C ALA A 143 20.42 -15.12 -6.75
N LEU A 144 19.60 -14.07 -6.81
CA LEU A 144 19.86 -12.90 -7.64
C LEU A 144 21.16 -12.21 -7.28
N MET A 145 21.48 -12.01 -5.99
CA MET A 145 22.76 -11.43 -5.58
C MET A 145 23.98 -12.25 -6.05
N ARG A 146 23.83 -13.56 -6.26
CA ARG A 146 24.91 -14.43 -6.81
C ARG A 146 24.95 -14.46 -8.33
N LEU A 147 23.78 -14.47 -8.97
CA LEU A 147 23.63 -14.74 -10.41
C LEU A 147 23.60 -13.46 -11.25
N ASP A 148 23.13 -12.36 -10.67
CA ASP A 148 22.88 -11.09 -11.35
C ASP A 148 23.81 -10.00 -10.78
N PRO A 149 24.79 -9.52 -11.58
CA PRO A 149 25.73 -8.49 -11.14
C PRO A 149 25.04 -7.17 -10.78
N GLU A 150 23.95 -6.81 -11.47
CA GLU A 150 23.20 -5.57 -11.15
C GLU A 150 22.54 -5.67 -9.77
N ALA A 151 21.96 -6.83 -9.45
CA ALA A 151 21.41 -7.08 -8.12
C ALA A 151 22.49 -7.11 -7.03
N ALA A 152 23.68 -7.64 -7.35
CA ALA A 152 24.81 -7.66 -6.44
C ALA A 152 25.34 -6.25 -6.12
N GLU A 153 25.47 -5.40 -7.13
CA GLU A 153 25.88 -4.00 -6.97
C GLU A 153 24.83 -3.18 -6.22
N SER A 154 23.54 -3.36 -6.53
CA SER A 154 22.46 -2.69 -5.79
C SER A 154 22.44 -3.10 -4.32
N ALA A 155 22.65 -4.38 -4.02
CA ALA A 155 22.73 -4.88 -2.65
C ALA A 155 23.97 -4.37 -1.90
N SER A 156 25.13 -4.29 -2.57
CA SER A 156 26.37 -3.78 -1.98
C SER A 156 26.27 -2.26 -1.72
N ALA A 157 25.70 -1.50 -2.65
CA ALA A 157 25.42 -0.08 -2.48
C ALA A 157 24.43 0.18 -1.34
N ALA A 158 23.37 -0.61 -1.23
CA ALA A 158 22.41 -0.52 -0.12
C ALA A 158 23.08 -0.82 1.24
N ARG A 159 23.96 -1.82 1.29
CA ARG A 159 24.73 -2.15 2.50
C ARG A 159 25.72 -1.05 2.85
N ALA A 160 26.44 -0.51 1.87
CA ALA A 160 27.38 0.59 2.06
C ALA A 160 26.66 1.84 2.60
N ARG A 161 25.48 2.18 2.06
CA ARG A 161 24.64 3.26 2.60
C ARG A 161 24.26 3.03 4.07
N LYS A 162 23.88 1.80 4.44
CA LYS A 162 23.51 1.46 5.83
C LYS A 162 24.70 1.48 6.80
N GLN A 163 25.90 1.18 6.32
CA GLN A 163 27.12 1.11 7.14
C GLN A 163 27.93 2.41 7.15
N ARG A 164 27.63 3.35 6.25
CA ARG A 164 28.27 4.66 6.23
C ARG A 164 28.01 5.37 7.55
N LYS A 165 29.10 5.71 8.24
CA LYS A 165 29.06 6.65 9.37
C LYS A 165 29.23 8.05 8.80
N LEU A 166 28.41 8.99 9.27
CA LEU A 166 28.61 10.40 8.93
C LEU A 166 29.89 10.91 9.55
N SER A 167 30.61 11.74 8.81
CA SER A 167 31.72 12.52 9.33
C SER A 167 31.21 13.57 10.33
N PRO A 168 32.05 14.02 11.27
CA PRO A 168 31.70 15.11 12.18
C PRO A 168 31.22 16.38 11.45
N ASP A 169 31.82 16.70 10.31
CA ASP A 169 31.47 17.88 9.50
C ASP A 169 30.07 17.76 8.89
N GLU A 170 29.72 16.58 8.36
CA GLU A 170 28.37 16.30 7.83
C GLU A 170 27.30 16.36 8.94
N VAL A 171 27.63 15.88 10.15
CA VAL A 171 26.74 15.97 11.30
C VAL A 171 26.54 17.44 11.69
N SER A 172 27.59 18.24 11.73
CA SER A 172 27.51 19.68 12.04
C SER A 172 26.64 20.41 11.01
N ALA A 173 26.91 20.19 9.71
CA ALA A 173 26.15 20.81 8.63
C ALA A 173 24.66 20.46 8.67
N LEU A 174 24.32 19.19 8.96
CA LEU A 174 22.93 18.76 9.12
C LEU A 174 22.26 19.40 10.34
N GLN A 175 22.97 19.53 11.47
CA GLN A 175 22.45 20.17 12.67
C GLN A 175 22.19 21.66 12.46
N GLU A 176 23.11 22.36 11.77
CA GLU A 176 22.95 23.77 11.41
C GLU A 176 21.75 23.98 10.49
N ALA A 177 21.66 23.21 9.39
CA ALA A 177 20.54 23.27 8.46
C ALA A 177 19.20 22.94 9.13
N GLN A 178 19.18 21.96 10.05
CA GLN A 178 17.98 21.64 10.83
C GLN A 178 17.60 22.78 11.78
N GLY A 179 18.60 23.40 12.43
CA GLY A 179 18.39 24.58 13.28
C GLY A 179 17.81 25.75 12.51
N GLU A 180 18.30 26.02 11.30
CA GLU A 180 17.77 27.07 10.41
C GLU A 180 16.33 26.79 9.96
N ALA A 181 16.04 25.57 9.52
CA ALA A 181 14.69 25.15 9.14
C ALA A 181 13.69 25.34 10.28
N VAL A 182 14.04 24.94 11.51
CA VAL A 182 13.20 25.13 12.71
C VAL A 182 13.00 26.61 13.03
N ARG A 183 14.05 27.43 12.92
CA ARG A 183 13.96 28.89 13.14
C ARG A 183 13.01 29.54 12.13
N MET A 184 13.13 29.21 10.85
CA MET A 184 12.26 29.73 9.79
C MET A 184 10.81 29.30 10.01
N GLN A 185 10.59 28.03 10.36
CA GLN A 185 9.25 27.53 10.65
C GLN A 185 8.61 28.22 11.86
N ARG A 186 9.40 28.51 12.91
CA ARG A 186 8.92 29.28 14.07
C ARG A 186 8.51 30.70 13.69
N GLN A 187 9.29 31.37 12.84
CA GLN A 187 8.93 32.71 12.33
C GLN A 187 7.63 32.68 11.52
N VAL A 188 7.45 31.68 10.66
CA VAL A 188 6.19 31.47 9.93
C VAL A 188 5.01 31.26 10.89
N GLN A 189 5.19 30.46 11.94
CA GLN A 189 4.12 30.23 12.93
C GLN A 189 3.78 31.50 13.71
N GLN A 190 4.77 32.29 14.12
CA GLN A 190 4.53 33.59 14.77
C GLN A 190 3.81 34.57 13.84
N ALA A 191 4.19 34.63 12.56
CA ALA A 191 3.52 35.46 11.57
C ALA A 191 2.05 35.04 11.36
N LYS A 192 1.79 33.72 11.26
CA LYS A 192 0.43 33.16 11.18
C LYS A 192 -0.42 33.48 12.42
N GLN A 193 0.16 33.40 13.62
CA GLN A 193 -0.55 33.77 14.85
C GLN A 193 -0.96 35.24 14.86
N ARG A 194 -0.04 36.14 14.46
CA ARG A 194 -0.35 37.58 14.31
C ARG A 194 -1.42 37.82 13.24
N ALA A 195 -1.39 37.10 12.13
CA ALA A 195 -2.40 37.19 11.08
C ALA A 195 -3.77 36.76 11.59
N ALA A 196 -3.82 35.65 12.34
CA ALA A 196 -5.05 35.16 12.97
C ALA A 196 -5.62 36.16 13.99
N GLU A 197 -4.76 36.85 14.75
CA GLU A 197 -5.17 37.91 15.67
C GLU A 197 -5.80 39.09 14.94
N LEU A 198 -5.17 39.59 13.87
CA LEU A 198 -5.73 40.66 13.03
C LEU A 198 -7.07 40.24 12.40
N ALA A 199 -7.15 39.03 11.87
CA ALA A 199 -8.39 38.47 11.32
C ALA A 199 -9.50 38.35 12.38
N ARG A 200 -9.16 38.05 13.64
CA ARG A 200 -10.12 38.08 14.75
C ARG A 200 -10.58 39.51 15.04
N ARG A 201 -9.68 40.48 15.08
CA ARG A 201 -10.01 41.90 15.30
C ARG A 201 -10.92 42.44 14.19
N GLN A 202 -10.65 42.12 12.92
CA GLN A 202 -11.52 42.51 11.80
C GLN A 202 -12.93 41.91 11.91
N ARG A 203 -13.04 40.64 12.31
CA ARG A 203 -14.33 40.00 12.53
C ARG A 203 -15.12 40.72 13.62
N ILE A 204 -14.50 40.99 14.76
CA ILE A 204 -15.12 41.77 15.85
C ILE A 204 -15.58 43.13 15.30
N MET A 205 -14.70 43.85 14.60
CA MET A 205 -15.02 45.17 14.02
C MET A 205 -16.20 45.12 13.05
N SER A 206 -16.30 44.06 12.23
CA SER A 206 -17.40 43.87 11.29
C SER A 206 -18.74 43.59 11.99
N ILE A 207 -18.70 42.81 13.07
CA ILE A 207 -19.88 42.51 13.91
C ILE A 207 -20.33 43.80 14.60
N THR A 208 -19.42 44.53 15.24
CA THR A 208 -19.71 45.81 15.91
C THR A 208 -20.28 46.83 14.94
N ARG A 209 -19.72 46.96 13.73
CA ARG A 209 -20.29 47.82 12.68
C ARG A 209 -21.71 47.42 12.32
N SER A 210 -21.97 46.13 12.12
CA SER A 210 -23.30 45.60 11.81
C SER A 210 -24.30 45.89 12.95
N GLU A 211 -23.92 45.69 14.20
CA GLU A 211 -24.78 45.98 15.36
C GLU A 211 -25.11 47.48 15.47
N VAL A 212 -24.09 48.35 15.34
CA VAL A 212 -24.27 49.81 15.32
C VAL A 212 -25.10 50.27 14.11
N SER A 213 -25.08 49.52 13.01
CA SER A 213 -25.94 49.81 11.85
C SER A 213 -27.41 49.45 12.08
N LYS A 214 -27.73 48.59 13.04
CA LYS A 214 -29.11 48.19 13.38
C LYS A 214 -29.75 49.06 14.46
N SER A 215 -28.97 49.88 15.18
CA SER A 215 -29.51 50.80 16.19
C SER A 215 -30.33 51.93 15.56
N ALA A 216 -31.24 52.55 16.33
CA ALA A 216 -32.05 53.68 15.88
C ALA A 216 -31.20 54.83 15.29
N GLN A 217 -31.76 55.59 14.34
CA GLN A 217 -31.04 56.69 13.66
C GLN A 217 -30.60 57.79 14.65
N ASP A 218 -31.43 58.05 15.66
CA ASP A 218 -31.18 59.08 16.68
C ASP A 218 -30.47 58.51 17.94
N ALA A 219 -30.06 57.23 17.88
CA ALA A 219 -29.40 56.56 18.99
C ALA A 219 -28.07 57.27 19.32
N SER A 220 -27.95 57.65 20.58
CA SER A 220 -26.74 58.27 21.10
C SER A 220 -25.81 57.21 21.67
N LEU A 221 -24.74 56.95 20.94
CA LEU A 221 -23.74 55.96 21.32
C LEU A 221 -22.68 56.61 22.20
N PHE A 222 -22.16 55.84 23.14
CA PHE A 222 -21.08 56.28 24.01
C PHE A 222 -19.79 55.61 23.60
N GLN A 223 -18.78 56.43 23.39
CA GLN A 223 -17.44 55.98 23.07
C GLN A 223 -16.57 56.10 24.32
N HIS A 224 -15.84 55.03 24.63
CA HIS A 224 -14.86 55.05 25.70
C HIS A 224 -13.57 55.78 25.25
N VAL A 225 -13.10 56.72 26.06
CA VAL A 225 -11.85 57.47 25.90
C VAL A 225 -11.13 57.48 27.25
N GLY A 226 -10.20 56.54 27.45
CA GLY A 226 -9.44 56.43 28.70
C GLY A 226 -10.27 55.89 29.86
N LYS A 227 -10.85 56.77 30.68
CA LYS A 227 -11.85 56.43 31.72
C LYS A 227 -13.19 57.17 31.50
N MET A 228 -13.29 57.95 30.44
CA MET A 228 -14.44 58.81 30.14
C MET A 228 -15.31 58.18 29.06
N PHE A 229 -16.61 58.45 29.11
CA PHE A 229 -17.56 58.11 28.06
C PHE A 229 -18.04 59.39 27.37
N VAL A 230 -17.81 59.48 26.06
CA VAL A 230 -18.20 60.63 25.24
C VAL A 230 -19.37 60.23 24.36
N ARG A 231 -20.42 61.05 24.32
CA ARG A 231 -21.58 60.85 23.44
C ARG A 231 -21.18 61.18 22.01
N VAL A 232 -21.42 60.25 21.09
CA VAL A 232 -21.04 60.37 19.67
C VAL A 232 -22.24 60.04 18.78
N PRO A 233 -22.54 60.85 17.75
CA PRO A 233 -23.57 60.52 16.76
C PRO A 233 -23.27 59.19 16.06
N ARG A 234 -24.32 58.41 15.77
CA ARG A 234 -24.22 57.11 15.10
C ARG A 234 -23.42 57.17 13.78
N ALA A 235 -23.66 58.19 12.96
CA ALA A 235 -22.97 58.35 11.68
C ALA A 235 -21.44 58.51 11.84
N THR A 236 -21.01 59.24 12.87
CA THR A 236 -19.59 59.44 13.19
C THR A 236 -18.96 58.14 13.71
N HIS A 237 -19.71 57.37 14.52
CA HIS A 237 -19.25 56.07 15.00
C HIS A 237 -19.05 55.05 13.87
N LEU A 238 -19.98 54.99 12.91
CA LEU A 238 -19.86 54.11 11.74
C LEU A 238 -18.66 54.48 10.86
N LYS A 239 -18.48 55.78 10.53
CA LYS A 239 -17.31 56.25 9.75
C LYS A 239 -15.98 55.86 10.42
N ARG A 240 -15.92 55.92 11.75
CA ARG A 240 -14.73 55.50 12.49
C ARG A 240 -14.48 54.00 12.39
N LEU A 241 -15.51 53.16 12.63
CA LEU A 241 -15.39 51.71 12.50
C LEU A 241 -14.94 51.31 11.08
N ASP A 242 -15.38 52.06 10.07
CA ASP A 242 -15.00 51.86 8.66
C ASP A 242 -13.54 52.21 8.42
N ALA A 243 -13.07 53.34 8.95
CA ALA A 243 -11.66 53.73 8.89
C ALA A 243 -10.75 52.75 9.64
N GLU A 244 -11.18 52.28 10.82
CA GLU A 244 -10.43 51.32 11.63
C GLU A 244 -10.35 49.94 10.95
N LYS A 245 -11.45 49.47 10.35
CA LYS A 245 -11.46 48.26 9.54
C LYS A 245 -10.53 48.40 8.33
N ALA A 246 -10.58 49.51 7.59
CA ALA A 246 -9.69 49.74 6.45
C ALA A 246 -8.20 49.76 6.86
N SER A 247 -7.89 50.31 8.04
CA SER A 247 -6.53 50.25 8.60
C SER A 247 -6.11 48.81 8.94
N LEU A 248 -6.99 48.02 9.54
CA LEU A 248 -6.72 46.61 9.83
C LEU A 248 -6.54 45.78 8.55
N ASP A 249 -7.35 46.04 7.52
CA ASP A 249 -7.24 45.37 6.21
C ASP A 249 -5.88 45.65 5.54
N LYS A 250 -5.39 46.90 5.63
CA LYS A 250 -4.05 47.26 5.15
C LYS A 250 -2.95 46.56 5.95
N GLN A 251 -3.09 46.46 7.27
CA GLN A 251 -2.15 45.75 8.13
C GLN A 251 -2.14 44.24 7.84
N GLN A 252 -3.31 43.63 7.65
CA GLN A 252 -3.44 42.21 7.29
C GLN A 252 -2.77 41.93 5.95
N ALA A 253 -3.08 42.71 4.91
CA ALA A 253 -2.48 42.52 3.58
C ALA A 253 -0.95 42.64 3.61
N GLY A 254 -0.40 43.56 4.41
CA GLY A 254 1.04 43.69 4.62
C GLY A 254 1.65 42.47 5.33
N LEU A 255 0.98 41.99 6.37
CA LEU A 255 1.41 40.82 7.13
C LEU A 255 1.33 39.53 6.32
N GLU A 256 0.31 39.37 5.48
CA GLU A 256 0.14 38.22 4.58
C GLU A 256 1.30 38.11 3.59
N ARG A 257 1.66 39.22 2.91
CA ARG A 257 2.83 39.25 2.02
C ARG A 257 4.13 38.89 2.73
N MET A 258 4.31 39.38 3.95
CA MET A 258 5.47 39.02 4.77
C MET A 258 5.45 37.53 5.15
N THR A 259 4.27 36.99 5.44
CA THR A 259 4.10 35.56 5.79
C THR A 259 4.40 34.67 4.60
N GLU A 260 3.95 35.04 3.39
CA GLU A 260 4.28 34.35 2.14
C GLU A 260 5.79 34.35 1.88
N GLY A 261 6.46 35.48 2.06
CA GLY A 261 7.92 35.58 1.94
C GLY A 261 8.66 34.70 2.95
N LEU A 262 8.19 34.64 4.20
CA LEU A 262 8.74 33.75 5.22
C LEU A 262 8.47 32.28 4.90
N GLN A 263 7.30 31.94 4.35
CA GLN A 263 6.98 30.58 3.91
C GLN A 263 7.88 30.13 2.76
N ALA A 264 8.16 31.00 1.79
CA ALA A 264 9.10 30.70 0.72
C ALA A 264 10.51 30.42 1.25
N LYS A 265 10.99 31.22 2.21
CA LYS A 265 12.27 31.00 2.89
C LYS A 265 12.31 29.71 3.70
N ALA A 266 11.24 29.40 4.44
CA ALA A 266 11.12 28.14 5.18
C ALA A 266 11.14 26.93 4.23
N LYS A 267 10.46 27.02 3.08
CA LYS A 267 10.48 25.99 2.05
C LYS A 267 11.88 25.80 1.46
N ALA A 268 12.62 26.89 1.20
CA ALA A 268 13.99 26.83 0.72
C ALA A 268 14.92 26.17 1.76
N ALA A 269 14.81 26.53 3.04
CA ALA A 269 15.58 25.93 4.13
C ALA A 269 15.29 24.42 4.28
N ASN A 270 14.02 24.03 4.19
CA ASN A 270 13.62 22.61 4.19
C ASN A 270 14.17 21.86 2.96
N GLY A 271 14.26 22.52 1.80
CA GLY A 271 14.88 21.98 0.59
C GLY A 271 16.38 21.70 0.77
N ALA A 272 17.13 22.69 1.25
CA ALA A 272 18.56 22.54 1.53
C ALA A 272 18.85 21.44 2.56
N LEU A 273 18.02 21.35 3.60
CA LEU A 273 18.10 20.30 4.61
C LEU A 273 17.88 18.89 4.01
N ARG A 274 16.93 18.73 3.07
CA ARG A 274 16.72 17.48 2.35
C ARG A 274 17.89 17.11 1.45
N GLU A 275 18.41 18.07 0.68
CA GLU A 275 19.55 17.82 -0.20
C GLU A 275 20.78 17.35 0.59
N LEU A 276 21.06 17.98 1.74
CA LEU A 276 22.13 17.54 2.64
C LEU A 276 21.88 16.15 3.20
N ALA A 277 20.63 15.82 3.56
CA ALA A 277 20.28 14.50 4.07
C ALA A 277 20.36 13.40 3.01
N ASP A 278 19.95 13.69 1.78
CA ASP A 278 20.07 12.80 0.63
C ASP A 278 21.54 12.55 0.28
N ALA A 279 22.37 13.61 0.28
CA ALA A 279 23.82 13.50 0.13
C ALA A 279 24.45 12.68 1.27
N ALA A 280 23.94 12.82 2.50
CA ALA A 280 24.35 12.02 3.64
C ALA A 280 23.77 10.60 3.66
N GLY A 281 22.75 10.30 2.82
CA GLY A 281 22.06 9.02 2.79
C GLY A 281 21.23 8.73 4.04
N VAL A 282 20.76 9.78 4.74
CA VAL A 282 20.02 9.68 6.01
C VAL A 282 18.59 10.18 5.82
N ARG A 283 17.62 9.53 6.48
CA ARG A 283 16.27 10.07 6.59
C ARG A 283 16.19 11.00 7.79
N ILE A 284 15.67 12.20 7.57
CA ILE A 284 15.49 13.21 8.61
C ILE A 284 14.05 13.73 8.61
N ALA A 285 13.57 14.13 9.77
CA ALA A 285 12.26 14.76 9.90
C ALA A 285 12.34 16.23 9.46
N VAL A 286 11.54 16.60 8.47
CA VAL A 286 11.46 17.98 7.98
C VAL A 286 10.45 18.77 8.82
N PRO A 287 10.84 19.91 9.42
CA PRO A 287 9.92 20.71 10.22
C PRO A 287 8.71 21.21 9.42
N GLY A 288 7.50 20.92 9.92
CA GLY A 288 6.26 21.43 9.35
C GLY A 288 5.56 20.52 8.33
N GLU A 289 6.14 19.36 8.04
CA GLU A 289 5.48 18.29 7.28
C GLU A 289 5.05 17.18 8.23
N SER A 290 3.86 16.60 8.02
CA SER A 290 3.46 15.37 8.69
C SER A 290 4.28 14.21 8.13
N ALA A 291 4.84 13.39 9.03
CA ALA A 291 5.61 12.18 8.72
C ALA A 291 4.82 11.16 7.89
#